data_AF-A0A329MMM1-F1
#
_entry.id   AF-A0A329MMM1-F1
#
_cell.length_a   1.000
_cell.length_b   1.000
_cell.length_c   1.000
_cell.angle_alpha   90.00
_cell.angle_beta   90.00
_cell.angle_gamma   90.00
#
_symmetry.space_group_name_H-M   'P 1'
#
loop_
_entity.id
_entity.type
_entity.pdbx_description
1 polymer ?
#
loop_
_entity_poly.entity_id
_entity_poly.type
_entity_poly.pdbx_seq_one_letter_code
_entity_poly.pdbx_strand_id
1 'polypeptide(L)'
;MTSEKKHGAGGSTDRKAAGNRNNGNEKKNTNRSYKNTANKDTASNLRPDRPDSQKHRPKTASAVSPASAEDVRVGDTIVVTVKRIGINGEGVGYYRRKAVFIKGALPEEVVKAAVTKAEPGYLTAEIKQLEKKSPLRIQPACSVYETCGGCQLQHMSYEGQLRAKEELVREAFARYTKRDNIPVRPIIGMDDPWGYRNKAQLQVATRDGRVLTGLYEAGTHRFVDITGCPIQHPGINSVMQTVSGIVQKLGIPIYNERTKRGALRMVVARVGTESGDVQLTFITAGNELPNADKLVALVRETLPSVKSIAHNINRENTPLVFGETTNVLWGDERIREKLGDVELSLSPRAFFQLNPQQTLRLYDAVKEAAALTGRELVVDAYCGTGTIALWLAPFAGEVRGIEVIADAVEDARRNAELSGASRASFHTGRAEQLLPEWVRAGTRPDVIVVDPPRTGCDRKLLDAIAAAKPKRLVYVSCNPSTLAKDCAVLLDAGFRIEWAQPVDMFPQTSHVECCALIVRSKE
;
A
#
# COMPACT_ATOMS: atom_id res chain seq x y z
N MET A 1 -30.15 -66.53 1.07
CA MET A 1 -29.41 -66.73 -0.20
C MET A 1 -28.27 -65.72 -0.17
N THR A 2 -27.10 -66.11 0.34
CA THR A 2 -25.93 -66.64 -0.40
C THR A 2 -25.17 -65.56 -1.19
N SER A 3 -23.84 -65.36 -1.11
CA SER A 3 -22.84 -65.52 -0.03
C SER A 3 -21.55 -64.76 -0.48
N GLU A 4 -20.36 -64.75 0.15
CA GLU A 4 -19.73 -65.37 1.35
C GLU A 4 -18.58 -64.40 1.79
N LYS A 5 -18.21 -64.22 3.08
CA LYS A 5 -16.98 -64.73 3.79
C LYS A 5 -15.64 -64.73 2.99
N LYS A 6 -14.44 -64.57 3.58
CA LYS A 6 -13.99 -64.33 4.98
C LYS A 6 -12.47 -63.96 5.07
N HIS A 7 -12.12 -63.18 6.10
CA HIS A 7 -10.94 -63.25 7.01
C HIS A 7 -9.46 -63.23 6.55
N GLY A 8 -8.62 -62.65 7.45
CA GLY A 8 -7.15 -62.79 7.56
C GLY A 8 -6.46 -61.42 7.69
N ALA A 9 -6.03 -60.84 8.82
CA ALA A 9 -5.53 -61.28 10.15
C ALA A 9 -3.98 -61.44 10.25
N GLY A 10 -3.37 -60.71 11.20
CA GLY A 10 -1.92 -60.74 11.54
C GLY A 10 -1.11 -59.55 10.96
N GLY A 11 -0.21 -58.89 11.70
CA GLY A 11 0.20 -59.05 13.09
C GLY A 11 1.09 -57.88 13.58
N SER A 12 1.36 -57.81 14.89
CA SER A 12 2.19 -56.80 15.55
C SER A 12 3.70 -57.00 15.35
N THR A 13 4.51 -55.96 15.54
CA THR A 13 5.60 -55.95 16.57
C THR A 13 6.32 -54.60 16.73
N ASP A 14 6.64 -54.26 17.97
CA ASP A 14 7.68 -53.29 18.33
C ASP A 14 9.09 -53.75 17.89
N ARG A 15 10.02 -52.81 17.65
CA ARG A 15 11.19 -52.59 18.55
C ARG A 15 12.22 -51.56 18.05
N LYS A 16 12.50 -50.60 18.93
CA LYS A 16 13.82 -50.19 19.46
C LYS A 16 15.03 -49.97 18.51
N ALA A 17 15.42 -48.68 18.47
CA ALA A 17 16.64 -48.15 19.08
C ALA A 17 18.02 -48.19 18.34
N ALA A 18 18.54 -46.96 18.18
CA ALA A 18 19.85 -46.47 18.64
C ALA A 18 21.15 -46.82 17.88
N GLY A 19 21.83 -45.75 17.46
CA GLY A 19 23.29 -45.67 17.27
C GLY A 19 23.69 -44.68 16.17
N ASN A 20 24.84 -43.99 16.21
CA ASN A 20 25.77 -43.71 17.31
C ASN A 20 26.82 -42.68 16.80
N ARG A 21 27.12 -41.60 17.56
CA ARG A 21 28.32 -40.71 17.45
C ARG A 21 28.60 -40.02 16.10
N ASN A 22 29.50 -39.04 15.97
CA ASN A 22 30.02 -37.90 16.76
C ASN A 22 31.19 -37.31 15.92
N ASN A 23 31.63 -36.08 16.21
CA ASN A 23 32.75 -35.33 15.58
C ASN A 23 32.51 -34.84 14.12
N GLY A 24 32.96 -33.65 13.73
CA GLY A 24 33.68 -32.63 14.50
C GLY A 24 33.82 -31.28 13.77
N ASN A 25 34.28 -30.25 14.52
CA ASN A 25 34.58 -28.90 14.01
C ASN A 25 35.65 -28.91 12.91
N GLU A 26 35.57 -27.98 11.94
CA GLU A 26 36.54 -26.87 11.87
C GLU A 26 36.16 -25.75 10.88
N LYS A 27 36.53 -24.50 11.23
CA LYS A 27 36.43 -23.32 10.37
C LYS A 27 37.68 -23.18 9.52
N LYS A 28 37.58 -22.84 8.22
CA LYS A 28 38.67 -22.13 7.52
C LYS A 28 38.18 -20.99 6.63
N ASN A 29 38.60 -19.78 7.01
CA ASN A 29 38.73 -18.62 6.12
C ASN A 29 39.70 -18.93 4.98
N THR A 30 39.46 -18.39 3.79
CA THR A 30 40.52 -18.04 2.84
C THR A 30 40.30 -16.64 2.28
N ASN A 31 41.08 -15.70 2.80
CA ASN A 31 41.29 -14.39 2.20
C ASN A 31 42.40 -14.54 1.15
N ARG A 32 42.29 -13.96 -0.05
CA ARG A 32 43.39 -14.01 -1.05
C ARG A 32 43.68 -12.63 -1.63
N SER A 33 44.82 -12.10 -1.22
CA SER A 33 45.41 -10.84 -1.69
C SER A 33 46.02 -10.99 -3.09
N TYR A 34 46.09 -9.88 -3.82
CA TYR A 34 47.00 -9.71 -4.95
C TYR A 34 47.93 -8.53 -4.68
N LYS A 35 49.24 -8.81 -4.66
CA LYS A 35 50.34 -7.84 -4.80
C LYS A 35 51.56 -8.56 -5.38
N ASN A 36 52.11 -7.98 -6.44
CA ASN A 36 53.52 -8.03 -6.89
C ASN A 36 53.73 -6.69 -7.64
N THR A 37 54.69 -5.81 -7.32
CA THR A 37 56.16 -5.91 -7.49
C THR A 37 56.56 -6.13 -8.96
N ALA A 38 57.52 -5.44 -9.56
CA ALA A 38 58.48 -4.41 -9.10
C ALA A 38 58.46 -3.19 -10.11
N ASN A 39 59.41 -2.25 -10.24
CA ASN A 39 60.77 -2.12 -9.70
C ASN A 39 61.19 -0.64 -9.47
N LYS A 40 62.46 -0.30 -9.72
CA LYS A 40 63.24 0.89 -9.35
C LYS A 40 63.88 1.55 -10.58
N ASP A 41 64.24 2.83 -10.46
CA ASP A 41 65.63 3.36 -10.62
C ASP A 41 65.68 4.83 -10.13
N THR A 42 66.49 5.18 -9.10
CA THR A 42 67.86 5.79 -9.12
C THR A 42 67.91 7.23 -9.71
N ALA A 43 68.62 8.24 -9.16
CA ALA A 43 69.36 8.38 -7.88
C ALA A 43 69.69 9.88 -7.58
N SER A 44 69.96 10.20 -6.28
CA SER A 44 70.91 11.27 -5.82
C SER A 44 70.54 12.76 -6.10
N ASN A 45 70.99 13.80 -5.38
CA ASN A 45 71.85 13.88 -4.17
C ASN A 45 71.74 15.29 -3.48
N LEU A 46 72.42 15.46 -2.34
CA LEU A 46 72.81 16.73 -1.63
C LEU A 46 71.85 17.41 -0.61
N ARG A 47 72.35 17.44 0.64
CA ARG A 47 72.21 18.46 1.73
C ARG A 47 73.59 19.17 1.85
N PRO A 48 73.87 20.17 2.74
CA PRO A 48 73.11 20.81 3.84
C PRO A 48 72.95 22.36 3.62
N ASP A 49 72.56 23.28 4.52
CA ASP A 49 72.66 23.40 5.99
C ASP A 49 71.61 24.33 6.66
N ARG A 50 71.69 24.49 7.99
CA ARG A 50 70.81 25.23 8.96
C ARG A 50 70.99 26.79 8.99
N PRO A 51 70.28 27.60 9.85
CA PRO A 51 68.86 27.62 10.28
C PRO A 51 68.21 29.05 10.40
N ASP A 52 66.96 29.08 10.88
CA ASP A 52 66.37 30.03 11.88
C ASP A 52 65.48 31.25 11.47
N SER A 53 64.51 31.48 12.36
CA SER A 53 63.79 32.72 12.71
C SER A 53 62.50 33.12 11.97
N GLN A 54 61.50 33.34 12.84
CA GLN A 54 60.10 33.72 12.63
C GLN A 54 59.91 35.12 11.99
N LYS A 55 58.76 35.35 11.33
CA LYS A 55 57.67 36.25 11.85
C LYS A 55 56.43 36.33 10.95
N HIS A 56 55.33 36.81 11.56
CA HIS A 56 53.96 36.85 11.03
C HIS A 56 53.74 37.73 9.79
N ARG A 57 52.77 37.33 8.96
CA ARG A 57 51.84 38.24 8.25
C ARG A 57 50.38 37.76 8.47
N PRO A 58 49.39 38.67 8.57
CA PRO A 58 48.04 38.32 9.03
C PRO A 58 47.19 37.68 7.93
N LYS A 59 46.27 36.78 8.33
CA LYS A 59 45.24 36.24 7.44
C LYS A 59 44.24 37.33 7.10
N THR A 60 44.08 37.63 5.81
CA THR A 60 43.01 38.48 5.30
C THR A 60 41.65 37.84 5.56
N ALA A 61 40.66 38.66 5.92
CA ALA A 61 39.29 38.21 6.14
C ALA A 61 38.71 37.63 4.84
N SER A 62 38.05 36.46 4.95
CA SER A 62 37.31 35.85 3.84
C SER A 62 36.12 36.73 3.48
N ALA A 63 36.14 37.32 2.28
CA ALA A 63 35.01 38.06 1.75
C ALA A 63 33.77 37.15 1.63
N VAL A 64 32.63 37.61 2.16
CA VAL A 64 31.34 36.96 1.95
C VAL A 64 30.92 37.24 0.50
N SER A 65 30.85 36.20 -0.33
CA SER A 65 30.30 36.31 -1.67
C SER A 65 28.87 36.87 -1.62
N PRO A 66 28.51 37.86 -2.46
CA PRO A 66 27.15 38.37 -2.49
C PRO A 66 26.19 37.26 -2.92
N ALA A 67 25.09 37.11 -2.17
CA ALA A 67 24.03 36.17 -2.54
C ALA A 67 23.47 36.54 -3.92
N SER A 68 23.30 35.56 -4.81
CA SER A 68 22.67 35.85 -6.09
C SER A 68 21.20 36.19 -5.86
N ALA A 69 20.62 37.00 -6.76
CA ALA A 69 19.19 37.31 -6.71
C ALA A 69 18.28 36.09 -6.96
N GLU A 70 18.84 34.89 -7.21
CA GLU A 70 18.11 33.62 -7.35
C GLU A 70 18.12 32.76 -6.07
N ASP A 71 18.99 33.05 -5.09
CA ASP A 71 19.20 32.22 -3.89
C ASP A 71 18.10 32.39 -2.84
N VAL A 72 16.98 31.68 -3.02
CA VAL A 72 15.92 31.55 -2.01
C VAL A 72 16.40 30.69 -0.84
N ARG A 73 16.27 31.20 0.39
CA ARG A 73 16.72 30.61 1.64
C ARG A 73 15.56 30.10 2.49
N VAL A 74 15.87 29.21 3.43
CA VAL A 74 14.91 28.82 4.48
C VAL A 74 14.61 30.05 5.35
N GLY A 75 13.32 30.28 5.61
CA GLY A 75 12.80 31.48 6.29
C GLY A 75 12.29 32.57 5.34
N ASP A 76 12.70 32.57 4.06
CA ASP A 76 12.21 33.55 3.09
C ASP A 76 10.70 33.43 2.88
N THR A 77 10.02 34.56 2.73
CA THR A 77 8.59 34.60 2.40
C THR A 77 8.41 34.86 0.91
N ILE A 78 7.75 33.93 0.23
CA ILE A 78 7.47 33.97 -1.21
C ILE A 78 5.96 34.02 -1.46
N VAL A 79 5.56 34.64 -2.57
CA VAL A 79 4.17 34.61 -3.06
C VAL A 79 4.11 33.64 -4.24
N VAL A 80 3.19 32.67 -4.17
CA VAL A 80 3.07 31.58 -5.13
C VAL A 80 1.61 31.43 -5.56
N THR A 81 1.36 31.42 -6.87
CA THR A 81 0.09 30.94 -7.42
C THR A 81 0.15 29.42 -7.52
N VAL A 82 -0.74 28.74 -6.79
CA VAL A 82 -0.86 27.28 -6.82
C VAL A 82 -1.55 26.88 -8.13
N LYS A 83 -0.96 25.93 -8.85
CA LYS A 83 -1.46 25.47 -10.16
C LYS A 83 -2.28 24.19 -10.06
N ARG A 84 -1.90 23.29 -9.16
CA ARG A 84 -2.46 21.94 -9.02
C ARG A 84 -2.14 21.36 -7.64
N ILE A 85 -2.58 20.14 -7.36
CA ILE A 85 -2.07 19.33 -6.26
C ILE A 85 -0.94 18.41 -6.73
N GLY A 86 -0.11 17.95 -5.80
CA GLY A 86 0.85 16.86 -5.95
C GLY A 86 0.26 15.52 -5.53
N ILE A 87 1.04 14.45 -5.70
CA ILE A 87 0.60 13.07 -5.43
C ILE A 87 0.28 12.79 -3.96
N ASN A 88 0.71 13.65 -3.03
CA ASN A 88 0.42 13.55 -1.61
C ASN A 88 -0.65 14.57 -1.15
N GLY A 89 -1.25 15.33 -2.07
CA GLY A 89 -2.27 16.36 -1.78
C GLY A 89 -1.70 17.73 -1.41
N GLU A 90 -0.40 17.92 -1.51
CA GLU A 90 0.26 19.22 -1.37
C GLU A 90 -0.03 20.13 -2.56
N GLY A 91 -0.24 21.43 -2.34
CA GLY A 91 -0.35 22.38 -3.45
C GLY A 91 0.98 22.56 -4.16
N VAL A 92 0.98 22.55 -5.49
CA VAL A 92 2.16 22.72 -6.33
C VAL A 92 2.05 24.02 -7.12
N GLY A 93 3.03 24.90 -6.93
CA GLY A 93 3.25 26.10 -7.75
C GLY A 93 4.70 26.20 -8.20
N TYR A 94 5.07 27.36 -8.74
CA TYR A 94 6.44 27.62 -9.20
C TYR A 94 6.92 29.00 -8.72
N TYR A 95 8.18 29.08 -8.32
CA TYR A 95 8.86 30.33 -7.96
C TYR A 95 10.29 30.28 -8.48
N ARG A 96 10.69 31.28 -9.28
CA ARG A 96 12.02 31.36 -9.93
C ARG A 96 12.50 30.03 -10.54
N ARG A 97 11.66 29.42 -11.40
CA ARG A 97 11.89 28.12 -12.08
C ARG A 97 11.96 26.88 -11.17
N LYS A 98 11.92 27.02 -9.84
CA LYS A 98 11.81 25.90 -8.89
C LYS A 98 10.34 25.53 -8.67
N ALA A 99 10.04 24.24 -8.56
CA ALA A 99 8.75 23.78 -8.09
C ALA A 99 8.60 24.09 -6.59
N VAL A 100 7.42 24.51 -6.14
CA VAL A 100 7.15 24.81 -4.72
C VAL A 100 6.02 23.93 -4.23
N PHE A 101 6.31 23.13 -3.20
CA PHE A 101 5.36 22.22 -2.54
C PHE A 101 4.84 22.88 -1.26
N ILE A 102 3.51 23.03 -1.14
CA ILE A 102 2.86 23.79 -0.07
C ILE A 102 1.72 22.97 0.55
N LYS A 103 1.91 22.44 1.77
CA LYS A 103 0.89 21.64 2.46
C LYS A 103 -0.39 22.47 2.66
N GLY A 104 -1.54 21.89 2.32
CA GLY A 104 -2.86 22.50 2.56
C GLY A 104 -3.25 23.66 1.63
N ALA A 105 -2.48 23.89 0.55
CA ALA A 105 -2.78 24.93 -0.44
C ALA A 105 -3.51 24.32 -1.65
N LEU A 106 -4.53 25.00 -2.16
CA LEU A 106 -5.40 24.49 -3.23
C LEU A 106 -5.10 25.12 -4.60
N PRO A 107 -5.44 24.45 -5.72
CA PRO A 107 -5.36 25.04 -7.04
C PRO A 107 -6.09 26.40 -7.12
N GLU A 108 -5.55 27.31 -7.93
CA GLU A 108 -6.01 28.69 -8.14
C GLU A 108 -5.82 29.66 -6.96
N GLU A 109 -5.29 29.19 -5.82
CA GLU A 109 -4.93 30.06 -4.70
C GLU A 109 -3.68 30.88 -4.98
N VAL A 110 -3.63 32.07 -4.40
CA VAL A 110 -2.41 32.86 -4.29
C VAL A 110 -2.04 32.85 -2.81
N VAL A 111 -0.91 32.23 -2.50
CA VAL A 111 -0.47 32.01 -1.12
C VAL A 111 0.84 32.72 -0.85
N LYS A 112 0.91 33.41 0.28
CA LYS A 112 2.13 33.93 0.87
C LYS A 112 2.65 32.86 1.82
N ALA A 113 3.77 32.26 1.48
CA ALA A 113 4.30 31.07 2.15
C ALA A 113 5.76 31.28 2.58
N ALA A 114 6.12 30.75 3.76
CA ALA A 114 7.49 30.78 4.26
C ALA A 114 8.20 29.49 3.85
N VAL A 115 9.39 29.61 3.26
CA VAL A 115 10.19 28.47 2.80
C VAL A 115 10.76 27.71 4.00
N THR A 116 10.38 26.44 4.12
CA THR A 116 10.87 25.51 5.16
C THR A 116 12.00 24.62 4.67
N LYS A 117 12.08 24.39 3.35
CA LYS A 117 13.18 23.65 2.72
C LYS A 117 13.54 24.28 1.37
N ALA A 118 14.84 24.45 1.11
CA ALA A 118 15.34 24.95 -0.16
C ALA A 118 16.33 23.96 -0.77
N GLU A 119 16.06 23.52 -2.00
CA GLU A 119 16.87 22.58 -2.78
C GLU A 119 17.17 23.18 -4.17
N PRO A 120 18.09 22.62 -4.97
CA PRO A 120 18.38 23.14 -6.31
C PRO A 120 17.16 23.16 -7.24
N GLY A 121 16.37 22.07 -7.26
CA GLY A 121 15.22 21.93 -8.17
C GLY A 121 13.84 22.26 -7.57
N TYR A 122 13.72 22.33 -6.24
CA TYR A 122 12.44 22.56 -5.58
C TYR A 122 12.56 23.28 -4.24
N LEU A 123 11.43 23.78 -3.75
CA LEU A 123 11.24 24.36 -2.43
C LEU A 123 10.08 23.64 -1.72
N THR A 124 10.13 23.55 -0.39
CA THR A 124 8.96 23.26 0.45
C THR A 124 8.64 24.51 1.25
N ALA A 125 7.36 24.86 1.37
CA ALA A 125 6.93 26.04 2.09
C ALA A 125 5.62 25.82 2.88
N GLU A 126 5.41 26.62 3.91
CA GLU A 126 4.20 26.62 4.74
C GLU A 126 3.40 27.90 4.52
N ILE A 127 2.08 27.77 4.44
CA ILE A 127 1.17 28.92 4.27
C ILE A 127 1.28 29.85 5.48
N LYS A 128 1.54 31.13 5.23
CA LYS A 128 1.40 32.20 6.24
C LYS A 128 0.10 32.99 6.03
N GLN A 129 -0.29 33.20 4.78
CA GLN A 129 -1.51 33.92 4.43
C GLN A 129 -2.04 33.46 3.06
N LEU A 130 -3.37 33.38 2.94
CA LEU A 130 -4.07 33.18 1.67
C LEU A 130 -4.45 34.56 1.13
N GLU A 131 -3.74 35.04 0.10
CA GLU A 131 -4.04 36.33 -0.56
C GLU A 131 -5.27 36.19 -1.49
N LYS A 132 -5.42 35.01 -2.10
CA LYS A 132 -6.64 34.60 -2.82
C LYS A 132 -6.99 33.16 -2.40
N LYS A 133 -8.18 32.97 -1.85
CA LYS A 133 -8.75 31.64 -1.56
C LYS A 133 -9.36 31.02 -2.82
N SER A 134 -9.31 29.69 -2.91
CA SER A 134 -10.02 28.95 -3.95
C SER A 134 -11.52 28.91 -3.63
N PRO A 135 -12.44 29.04 -4.60
CA PRO A 135 -13.87 28.84 -4.36
C PRO A 135 -14.20 27.40 -3.94
N LEU A 136 -13.27 26.46 -4.14
CA LEU A 136 -13.38 25.06 -3.74
C LEU A 136 -12.85 24.81 -2.32
N ARG A 137 -12.34 25.83 -1.61
CA ARG A 137 -11.92 25.67 -0.21
C ARG A 137 -13.13 25.55 0.71
N ILE A 138 -13.19 24.45 1.47
CA ILE A 138 -14.19 24.23 2.52
C ILE A 138 -13.50 24.04 3.88
N GLN A 139 -14.29 24.08 4.96
CA GLN A 139 -13.83 23.65 6.27
C GLN A 139 -13.89 22.11 6.36
N PRO A 140 -12.79 21.43 6.76
CA PRO A 140 -12.79 20.00 6.99
C PRO A 140 -13.86 19.56 7.99
N ALA A 141 -14.57 18.46 7.67
CA ALA A 141 -15.58 17.88 8.57
C ALA A 141 -14.96 17.17 9.80
N CYS A 142 -13.73 16.66 9.67
CA CYS A 142 -13.04 15.99 10.78
C CYS A 142 -12.32 17.00 11.70
N SER A 143 -12.66 16.97 12.99
CA SER A 143 -12.09 17.84 14.04
C SER A 143 -10.57 17.72 14.22
N VAL A 144 -9.98 16.59 13.83
CA VAL A 144 -8.53 16.32 13.93
C VAL A 144 -7.83 16.31 12.56
N TYR A 145 -8.46 16.88 11.53
CA TYR A 145 -7.93 16.87 10.15
C TYR A 145 -6.51 17.44 10.02
N GLU A 146 -6.18 18.55 10.70
CA GLU A 146 -4.88 19.23 10.56
C GLU A 146 -3.69 18.40 11.09
N THR A 147 -3.95 17.50 12.04
CA THR A 147 -2.94 16.67 12.72
C THR A 147 -2.97 15.20 12.31
N CYS A 148 -4.15 14.65 11.96
CA CYS A 148 -4.29 13.26 11.54
C CYS A 148 -3.66 13.02 10.17
N GLY A 149 -2.74 12.05 10.07
CA GLY A 149 -2.12 11.68 8.78
C GLY A 149 -3.04 10.96 7.78
N GLY A 150 -4.30 10.68 8.14
CA GLY A 150 -5.20 9.80 7.39
C GLY A 150 -5.92 10.43 6.19
N CYS A 151 -6.05 11.76 6.12
CA CYS A 151 -6.70 12.47 5.01
C CYS A 151 -5.85 13.68 4.58
N GLN A 152 -5.97 14.10 3.33
CA GLN A 152 -5.14 15.17 2.76
C GLN A 152 -5.95 16.23 2.01
N LEU A 153 -7.24 15.98 1.70
CA LEU A 153 -8.05 16.84 0.83
C LEU A 153 -9.38 17.32 1.45
N GLN A 154 -9.71 17.05 2.72
CA GLN A 154 -10.99 17.49 3.33
C GLN A 154 -11.21 19.02 3.34
N HIS A 155 -10.15 19.80 3.14
CA HIS A 155 -10.22 21.26 3.00
C HIS A 155 -10.62 21.71 1.58
N MET A 156 -10.87 20.77 0.67
CA MET A 156 -11.30 20.96 -0.72
C MET A 156 -12.70 20.32 -0.89
N SER A 157 -13.62 21.02 -1.57
CA SER A 157 -14.94 20.49 -1.92
C SER A 157 -14.81 19.20 -2.74
N TYR A 158 -15.77 18.29 -2.60
CA TYR A 158 -15.64 16.96 -3.19
C TYR A 158 -15.52 17.00 -4.73
N GLU A 159 -16.29 17.86 -5.39
CA GLU A 159 -16.15 18.17 -6.82
C GLU A 159 -14.74 18.65 -7.19
N GLY A 160 -14.12 19.48 -6.34
CA GLY A 160 -12.73 19.89 -6.49
C GLY A 160 -11.76 18.72 -6.34
N GLN A 161 -11.99 17.79 -5.41
CA GLN A 161 -11.16 16.60 -5.21
C GLN A 161 -11.16 15.74 -6.45
N LEU A 162 -12.33 15.51 -7.04
CA LEU A 162 -12.50 14.77 -8.30
C LEU A 162 -11.71 15.44 -9.43
N ARG A 163 -11.93 16.74 -9.68
CA ARG A 163 -11.20 17.50 -10.72
C ARG A 163 -9.68 17.43 -10.53
N ALA A 164 -9.21 17.59 -9.29
CA ALA A 164 -7.78 17.58 -8.98
C ALA A 164 -7.15 16.19 -9.13
N LYS A 165 -7.87 15.11 -8.80
CA LYS A 165 -7.44 13.71 -9.01
C LYS A 165 -7.43 13.31 -10.48
N GLU A 166 -8.41 13.75 -11.25
CA GLU A 166 -8.44 13.52 -12.70
C GLU A 166 -7.24 14.19 -13.38
N GLU A 167 -6.96 15.45 -13.04
CA GLU A 167 -5.81 16.18 -13.59
C GLU A 167 -4.47 15.53 -13.21
N LEU A 168 -4.32 14.98 -11.99
CA LEU A 168 -3.15 14.17 -11.62
C LEU A 168 -2.92 12.98 -12.55
N VAL A 169 -3.99 12.36 -13.07
CA VAL A 169 -3.89 11.26 -14.05
C VAL A 169 -3.52 11.80 -15.43
N ARG A 170 -4.17 12.87 -15.89
CA ARG A 170 -3.88 13.54 -17.18
C ARG A 170 -2.42 13.98 -17.26
N GLU A 171 -1.92 14.70 -16.25
CA GLU A 171 -0.53 15.14 -16.19
C GLU A 171 0.48 13.99 -16.15
N ALA A 172 0.18 12.91 -15.42
CA ALA A 172 1.06 11.76 -15.36
C ALA A 172 1.23 11.11 -16.74
N PHE A 173 0.13 10.91 -17.47
CA PHE A 173 0.18 10.39 -18.84
C PHE A 173 0.92 11.33 -19.80
N ALA A 174 0.60 12.62 -19.82
CA ALA A 174 1.27 13.59 -20.68
C ALA A 174 2.79 13.63 -20.41
N ARG A 175 3.18 13.68 -19.13
CA ARG A 175 4.59 13.76 -18.71
C ARG A 175 5.41 12.52 -19.07
N TYR A 176 4.89 11.32 -18.82
CA TYR A 176 5.68 10.08 -18.95
C TYR A 176 5.56 9.41 -20.32
N THR A 177 4.41 9.52 -20.99
CA THR A 177 4.25 8.98 -22.36
C THR A 177 4.71 9.95 -23.45
N LYS A 178 4.87 11.25 -23.13
CA LYS A 178 5.16 12.32 -24.09
C LYS A 178 4.12 12.42 -25.21
N ARG A 179 2.85 12.12 -24.88
CA ARG A 179 1.69 12.21 -25.79
C ARG A 179 0.60 13.00 -25.08
N ASP A 180 0.14 14.07 -25.70
CA ASP A 180 -0.82 15.00 -25.06
C ASP A 180 -2.28 14.49 -25.12
N ASN A 181 -2.57 13.56 -26.04
CA ASN A 181 -3.93 13.08 -26.33
C ASN A 181 -4.17 11.63 -25.87
N ILE A 182 -3.76 11.27 -24.64
CA ILE A 182 -4.18 9.99 -24.03
C ILE A 182 -5.65 10.10 -23.59
N PRO A 183 -6.56 9.18 -23.99
CA PRO A 183 -7.99 9.27 -23.65
C PRO A 183 -8.28 8.96 -22.17
N VAL A 184 -8.04 9.94 -21.29
CA VAL A 184 -8.49 9.86 -19.88
C VAL A 184 -9.96 10.25 -19.81
N ARG A 185 -10.80 9.31 -19.35
CA ARG A 185 -12.24 9.49 -19.09
C ARG A 185 -12.47 10.35 -17.83
N PRO A 186 -13.67 10.95 -17.66
CA PRO A 186 -14.04 11.60 -16.41
C PRO A 186 -13.88 10.66 -15.21
N ILE A 187 -13.36 11.15 -14.08
CA ILE A 187 -13.21 10.35 -12.86
C ILE A 187 -14.56 9.86 -12.32
N ILE A 188 -14.64 8.59 -11.92
CA ILE A 188 -15.79 8.06 -11.18
C ILE A 188 -15.64 8.46 -9.71
N GLY A 189 -16.59 9.27 -9.22
CA GLY A 189 -16.69 9.68 -7.82
C GLY A 189 -17.65 8.81 -7.00
N MET A 190 -17.85 9.21 -5.74
CA MET A 190 -18.72 8.56 -4.75
C MET A 190 -19.88 9.48 -4.35
N ASP A 191 -21.10 8.96 -4.28
CA ASP A 191 -22.30 9.76 -3.96
C ASP A 191 -22.28 10.29 -2.51
N ASP A 192 -21.87 9.44 -1.56
CA ASP A 192 -21.55 9.84 -0.17
C ASP A 192 -20.07 9.55 0.13
N PRO A 193 -19.17 10.55 0.12
CA PRO A 193 -17.72 10.37 0.25
C PRO A 193 -17.24 10.18 1.71
N TRP A 194 -18.07 9.54 2.54
CA TRP A 194 -17.87 9.28 3.97
C TRP A 194 -18.27 7.83 4.32
N GLY A 195 -17.98 7.37 5.55
CA GLY A 195 -18.39 6.04 6.04
C GLY A 195 -17.84 4.81 5.28
N TYR A 196 -17.08 5.01 4.21
CA TYR A 196 -16.77 3.96 3.24
C TYR A 196 -15.74 2.93 3.71
N ARG A 197 -14.88 3.28 4.68
CA ARG A 197 -13.71 2.47 5.03
C ARG A 197 -14.09 1.31 5.93
N ASN A 198 -14.12 0.10 5.39
CA ASN A 198 -14.61 -1.13 6.05
C ASN A 198 -13.63 -1.81 7.04
N LYS A 199 -12.36 -1.37 7.08
CA LYS A 199 -11.33 -1.87 8.02
C LYS A 199 -10.49 -0.73 8.58
N ALA A 200 -10.33 -0.70 9.90
CA ALA A 200 -9.44 0.20 10.62
C ALA A 200 -8.39 -0.58 11.41
N GLN A 201 -7.18 -0.05 11.47
CA GLN A 201 -6.01 -0.63 12.13
C GLN A 201 -5.42 0.47 13.02
N LEU A 202 -5.79 0.50 14.29
CA LEU A 202 -5.56 1.65 15.17
C LEU A 202 -4.59 1.32 16.28
N GLN A 203 -3.68 2.26 16.55
CA GLN A 203 -2.82 2.24 17.73
C GLN A 203 -3.68 2.41 18.97
N VAL A 204 -3.33 1.73 20.06
CA VAL A 204 -3.94 1.97 21.37
C VAL A 204 -2.97 2.80 22.21
N ALA A 205 -3.48 3.83 22.88
CA ALA A 205 -2.70 4.64 23.82
C ALA A 205 -3.49 4.91 25.10
N THR A 206 -2.77 5.21 26.18
CA THR A 206 -3.36 5.75 27.41
C THR A 206 -3.04 7.24 27.50
N ARG A 207 -4.06 8.07 27.68
CA ARG A 207 -3.94 9.52 27.89
C ARG A 207 -4.90 9.96 28.98
N ASP A 208 -4.40 10.70 29.98
CA ASP A 208 -5.20 11.24 31.09
C ASP A 208 -6.06 10.15 31.80
N GLY A 209 -5.48 8.96 31.95
CA GLY A 209 -6.13 7.77 32.54
C GLY A 209 -7.13 7.03 31.63
N ARG A 210 -7.38 7.52 30.42
CA ARG A 210 -8.31 6.93 29.45
C ARG A 210 -7.57 6.11 28.39
N VAL A 211 -8.16 4.99 27.97
CA VAL A 211 -7.69 4.23 26.80
C VAL A 211 -8.35 4.81 25.55
N LEU A 212 -7.54 5.12 24.54
CA LEU A 212 -7.97 5.71 23.26
C LEU A 212 -7.41 4.90 22.09
N THR A 213 -8.13 4.89 20.97
CA THR A 213 -7.66 4.36 19.69
C THR A 213 -7.37 5.48 18.71
N GLY A 214 -6.24 5.38 18.00
CA GLY A 214 -5.72 6.49 17.22
C GLY A 214 -4.79 6.08 16.08
N LEU A 215 -4.25 7.11 15.43
CA LEU A 215 -3.16 7.01 14.46
C LEU A 215 -1.99 7.87 14.94
N TYR A 216 -0.85 7.77 14.26
CA TYR A 216 0.21 8.77 14.41
C TYR A 216 -0.03 9.94 13.45
N GLU A 217 0.35 11.14 13.89
CA GLU A 217 0.46 12.31 13.00
C GLU A 217 1.50 12.06 11.91
N ALA A 218 1.21 12.55 10.70
CA ALA A 218 2.06 12.38 9.52
C ALA A 218 3.53 12.74 9.77
N GLY A 219 4.43 11.77 9.55
CA GLY A 219 5.88 11.94 9.73
C GLY A 219 6.39 11.85 11.17
N THR A 220 5.55 11.44 12.13
CA THR A 220 5.92 11.35 13.55
C THR A 220 5.44 10.03 14.20
N HIS A 221 5.79 9.81 15.47
CA HIS A 221 5.14 8.84 16.36
C HIS A 221 4.26 9.53 17.42
N ARG A 222 3.74 10.74 17.14
CA ARG A 222 2.85 11.47 18.03
C ARG A 222 1.43 10.96 17.85
N PHE A 223 0.87 10.36 18.91
CA PHE A 223 -0.49 9.80 18.90
C PHE A 223 -1.54 10.90 18.72
N VAL A 224 -2.47 10.66 17.80
CA VAL A 224 -3.67 11.45 17.53
C VAL A 224 -4.87 10.55 17.77
N ASP A 225 -5.74 10.95 18.70
CA ASP A 225 -7.05 10.33 18.89
C ASP A 225 -7.90 10.59 17.63
N ILE A 226 -8.46 9.52 17.04
CA ILE A 226 -9.32 9.61 15.86
C ILE A 226 -10.69 8.97 16.10
N THR A 227 -11.14 8.91 17.36
CA THR A 227 -12.49 8.46 17.73
C THR A 227 -13.55 9.26 16.95
N GLY A 228 -14.46 8.56 16.27
CA GLY A 228 -15.47 9.20 15.40
C GLY A 228 -14.93 9.64 14.03
N CYS A 229 -13.99 8.89 13.45
CA CYS A 229 -13.40 9.18 12.15
C CYS A 229 -14.46 9.16 11.02
N PRO A 230 -14.75 10.27 10.33
CA PRO A 230 -15.88 10.35 9.38
C PRO A 230 -15.77 9.44 8.15
N ILE A 231 -14.56 9.04 7.75
CA ILE A 231 -14.35 8.12 6.61
C ILE A 231 -14.44 6.64 7.02
N GLN A 232 -14.47 6.31 8.31
CA GLN A 232 -14.62 4.94 8.78
C GLN A 232 -16.09 4.55 8.84
N HIS A 233 -16.39 3.29 8.50
CA HIS A 233 -17.72 2.74 8.64
C HIS A 233 -18.27 2.96 10.07
N PRO A 234 -19.53 3.43 10.26
CA PRO A 234 -20.06 3.75 11.59
C PRO A 234 -19.94 2.60 12.60
N GLY A 235 -20.08 1.35 12.13
CA GLY A 235 -19.86 0.15 12.95
C GLY A 235 -18.43 0.04 13.52
N ILE A 236 -17.41 0.48 12.78
CA ILE A 236 -16.02 0.49 13.27
C ILE A 236 -15.86 1.52 14.39
N ASN A 237 -16.37 2.74 14.20
CA ASN A 237 -16.28 3.79 15.21
C ASN A 237 -16.93 3.32 16.53
N SER A 238 -18.12 2.72 16.46
CA SER A 238 -18.83 2.13 17.60
C SER A 238 -18.05 1.00 18.29
N VAL A 239 -17.52 0.06 17.50
CA VAL A 239 -16.70 -1.07 18.00
C VAL A 239 -15.43 -0.57 18.68
N MET A 240 -14.69 0.34 18.06
CA MET A 240 -13.43 0.88 18.61
C MET A 240 -13.66 1.64 19.92
N GLN A 241 -14.71 2.45 20.01
CA GLN A 241 -15.09 3.16 21.24
C GLN A 241 -15.44 2.17 22.36
N THR A 242 -16.28 1.17 22.06
CA THR A 242 -16.73 0.15 23.01
C THR A 242 -15.57 -0.72 23.51
N VAL A 243 -14.73 -1.20 22.59
CA VAL A 243 -13.54 -2.01 22.90
C VAL A 243 -12.54 -1.21 23.74
N SER A 244 -12.31 0.07 23.46
CA SER A 244 -11.44 0.93 24.28
C SER A 244 -11.94 1.00 25.73
N GLY A 245 -13.26 1.14 25.94
CA GLY A 245 -13.88 1.11 27.26
C GLY A 245 -13.72 -0.24 27.98
N ILE A 246 -13.83 -1.37 27.28
CA ILE A 246 -13.63 -2.71 27.85
C ILE A 246 -12.15 -2.93 28.22
N VAL A 247 -11.22 -2.56 27.34
CA VAL A 247 -9.77 -2.64 27.56
C VAL A 247 -9.38 -1.83 28.81
N GLN A 248 -9.96 -0.63 28.98
CA GLN A 248 -9.80 0.18 30.19
C GLN A 248 -10.41 -0.48 31.44
N LYS A 249 -11.65 -0.95 31.36
CA LYS A 249 -12.37 -1.62 32.48
C LYS A 249 -11.62 -2.87 32.99
N LEU A 250 -10.96 -3.60 32.09
CA LEU A 250 -10.17 -4.79 32.41
C LEU A 250 -8.70 -4.48 32.78
N GLY A 251 -8.28 -3.22 32.76
CA GLY A 251 -6.92 -2.80 33.11
C GLY A 251 -5.85 -3.43 32.21
N ILE A 252 -6.15 -3.71 30.94
CA ILE A 252 -5.22 -4.38 30.02
C ILE A 252 -4.02 -3.46 29.74
N PRO A 253 -2.77 -3.88 30.00
CA PRO A 253 -1.61 -3.02 29.81
C PRO A 253 -1.39 -2.65 28.34
N ILE A 254 -1.41 -1.35 28.04
CA ILE A 254 -1.12 -0.82 26.70
C ILE A 254 0.39 -0.79 26.47
N TYR A 255 0.82 -1.21 25.28
CA TYR A 255 2.23 -1.27 24.91
C TYR A 255 2.80 0.13 24.66
N ASN A 256 4.01 0.38 25.18
CA ASN A 256 4.74 1.62 25.01
C ASN A 256 6.06 1.32 24.29
N GLU A 257 6.20 1.80 23.05
CA GLU A 257 7.35 1.48 22.19
C GLU A 257 8.69 1.99 22.75
N ARG A 258 8.66 3.10 23.51
CA ARG A 258 9.87 3.70 24.12
C ARG A 258 10.38 2.89 25.31
N THR A 259 9.50 2.34 26.14
CA THR A 259 9.89 1.54 27.31
C THR A 259 9.90 0.03 27.05
N LYS A 260 9.32 -0.41 25.92
CA LYS A 260 9.09 -1.82 25.54
C LYS A 260 8.34 -2.60 26.63
N ARG A 261 7.36 -1.95 27.28
CA ARG A 261 6.50 -2.53 28.32
C ARG A 261 5.04 -2.43 27.94
N GLY A 262 4.20 -3.27 28.54
CA GLY A 262 2.78 -3.42 28.21
C GLY A 262 2.55 -4.57 27.21
N ALA A 263 1.29 -4.83 26.88
CA ALA A 263 0.88 -5.95 26.04
C ALA A 263 0.22 -5.50 24.74
N LEU A 264 -0.90 -4.79 24.82
CA LEU A 264 -1.74 -4.42 23.66
C LEU A 264 -1.13 -3.25 22.88
N ARG A 265 -0.74 -3.48 21.62
CA ARG A 265 -0.24 -2.46 20.69
C ARG A 265 -1.38 -1.80 19.93
N MET A 266 -2.19 -2.63 19.28
CA MET A 266 -3.18 -2.18 18.29
C MET A 266 -4.48 -2.98 18.41
N VAL A 267 -5.57 -2.37 17.97
CA VAL A 267 -6.83 -3.04 17.67
C VAL A 267 -7.12 -2.87 16.19
N VAL A 268 -7.46 -3.98 15.54
CA VAL A 268 -7.96 -4.01 14.17
C VAL A 268 -9.41 -4.41 14.20
N ALA A 269 -10.29 -3.64 13.55
CA ALA A 269 -11.66 -4.03 13.31
C ALA A 269 -11.96 -3.99 11.81
N ARG A 270 -12.65 -5.01 11.31
CA ARG A 270 -13.28 -5.06 10.01
C ARG A 270 -14.79 -5.23 10.21
N VAL A 271 -15.58 -4.52 9.43
CA VAL A 271 -17.02 -4.73 9.29
C VAL A 271 -17.27 -5.21 7.87
N GLY A 272 -18.01 -6.32 7.70
CA GLY A 272 -18.53 -6.71 6.40
C GLY A 272 -19.62 -5.72 5.99
N THR A 273 -19.52 -5.12 4.81
CA THR A 273 -20.48 -4.09 4.36
C THR A 273 -21.82 -4.70 3.97
N GLU A 274 -21.82 -5.90 3.40
CA GLU A 274 -23.06 -6.61 3.04
C GLU A 274 -23.56 -7.50 4.19
N SER A 275 -22.66 -8.21 4.88
CA SER A 275 -23.04 -9.12 5.97
C SER A 275 -23.32 -8.42 7.31
N GLY A 276 -22.75 -7.23 7.54
CA GLY A 276 -22.78 -6.55 8.85
C GLY A 276 -21.90 -7.20 9.92
N ASP A 277 -21.25 -8.32 9.62
CA ASP A 277 -20.43 -9.09 10.56
C ASP A 277 -19.16 -8.34 10.92
N VAL A 278 -18.81 -8.35 12.21
CA VAL A 278 -17.60 -7.70 12.73
C VAL A 278 -16.53 -8.73 13.08
N GLN A 279 -15.34 -8.50 12.54
CA GLN A 279 -14.11 -9.21 12.87
C GLN A 279 -13.18 -8.28 13.64
N LEU A 280 -12.86 -8.67 14.88
CA LEU A 280 -12.02 -7.91 15.80
C LEU A 280 -10.69 -8.65 16.01
N THR A 281 -9.58 -7.93 16.01
CA THR A 281 -8.26 -8.52 16.28
C THR A 281 -7.44 -7.64 17.20
N PHE A 282 -7.04 -8.20 18.33
CA PHE A 282 -6.13 -7.58 19.28
C PHE A 282 -4.70 -7.94 18.93
N ILE A 283 -3.79 -6.96 18.86
CA ILE A 283 -2.40 -7.17 18.47
C ILE A 283 -1.49 -6.86 19.65
N THR A 284 -0.68 -7.83 20.07
CA THR A 284 0.19 -7.69 21.25
C THR A 284 1.68 -7.79 20.91
N ALA A 285 2.52 -7.17 21.74
CA ALA A 285 3.98 -7.26 21.66
C ALA A 285 4.54 -8.59 22.21
N GLY A 286 3.73 -9.39 22.89
CA GLY A 286 4.10 -10.69 23.48
C GLY A 286 3.04 -11.75 23.25
N ASN A 287 3.25 -12.96 23.77
CA ASN A 287 2.42 -14.14 23.48
C ASN A 287 1.04 -14.13 24.16
N GLU A 288 0.81 -13.21 25.09
CA GLU A 288 -0.39 -13.18 25.92
C GLU A 288 -1.20 -11.92 25.66
N LEU A 289 -2.52 -12.08 25.62
CA LEU A 289 -3.49 -11.00 25.74
C LEU A 289 -4.06 -11.03 27.16
N PRO A 290 -3.64 -10.14 28.07
CA PRO A 290 -4.11 -10.14 29.46
C PRO A 290 -5.63 -10.05 29.55
N ASN A 291 -6.24 -10.83 30.45
CA ASN A 291 -7.70 -10.92 30.62
C ASN A 291 -8.49 -11.37 29.36
N ALA A 292 -7.88 -12.11 28.42
CA ALA A 292 -8.51 -12.58 27.18
C ALA A 292 -9.95 -13.13 27.34
N ASP A 293 -10.19 -14.07 28.26
CA ASP A 293 -11.52 -14.67 28.43
C ASP A 293 -12.60 -13.65 28.85
N LYS A 294 -12.24 -12.73 29.75
CA LYS A 294 -13.12 -11.64 30.22
C LYS A 294 -13.36 -10.60 29.14
N LEU A 295 -12.32 -10.32 28.33
CA LEU A 295 -12.39 -9.42 27.18
C LEU A 295 -13.34 -9.99 26.12
N VAL A 296 -13.17 -11.27 25.76
CA VAL A 296 -14.05 -12.01 24.84
C VAL A 296 -15.50 -12.00 25.36
N ALA A 297 -15.73 -12.31 26.64
CA ALA A 297 -17.06 -12.30 27.22
C ALA A 297 -17.74 -10.92 27.12
N LEU A 298 -17.08 -9.84 27.54
CA LEU A 298 -17.62 -8.48 27.50
C LEU A 298 -17.82 -7.97 26.07
N VAL A 299 -16.92 -8.30 25.13
CA VAL A 299 -17.09 -7.94 23.70
C VAL A 299 -18.33 -8.62 23.13
N ARG A 300 -18.55 -9.92 23.39
CA ARG A 300 -19.74 -10.64 22.92
C ARG A 300 -21.05 -10.12 23.51
N GLU A 301 -21.03 -9.73 24.79
CA GLU A 301 -22.18 -9.17 25.50
C GLU A 301 -22.58 -7.79 24.95
N THR A 302 -21.59 -6.95 24.61
CA THR A 302 -21.81 -5.55 24.22
C THR A 302 -21.89 -5.33 22.71
N LEU A 303 -21.32 -6.22 21.89
CA LEU A 303 -21.21 -6.07 20.43
C LEU A 303 -21.71 -7.37 19.73
N PRO A 304 -23.03 -7.61 19.66
CA PRO A 304 -23.58 -8.86 19.09
C PRO A 304 -23.35 -9.05 17.58
N SER A 305 -22.91 -8.01 16.87
CA SER A 305 -22.43 -8.08 15.48
C SER A 305 -21.03 -8.68 15.36
N VAL A 306 -20.25 -8.79 16.44
CA VAL A 306 -18.94 -9.47 16.41
C VAL A 306 -19.15 -10.96 16.24
N LYS A 307 -18.59 -11.51 15.15
CA LYS A 307 -18.59 -12.95 14.85
C LYS A 307 -17.22 -13.58 15.00
N SER A 308 -16.15 -12.79 14.99
CA SER A 308 -14.77 -13.28 15.03
C SER A 308 -13.94 -12.40 15.97
N ILE A 309 -13.34 -13.01 16.99
CA ILE A 309 -12.38 -12.36 17.89
C ILE A 309 -11.06 -13.10 17.79
N ALA A 310 -10.02 -12.42 17.33
CA ALA A 310 -8.68 -12.97 17.17
C ALA A 310 -7.64 -12.22 17.99
N HIS A 311 -6.52 -12.89 18.22
CA HIS A 311 -5.32 -12.37 18.86
C HIS A 311 -4.13 -12.61 17.94
N ASN A 312 -3.44 -11.56 17.53
CA ASN A 312 -2.23 -11.63 16.72
C ASN A 312 -1.01 -11.18 17.52
N ILE A 313 0.11 -11.88 17.34
CA ILE A 313 1.35 -11.63 18.07
C ILE A 313 2.33 -10.92 17.13
N ASN A 314 2.65 -9.66 17.41
CA ASN A 314 3.61 -8.86 16.67
C ASN A 314 4.67 -8.26 17.61
N ARG A 315 5.79 -8.99 17.76
CA ARG A 315 6.92 -8.60 18.60
C ARG A 315 7.87 -7.58 17.95
N GLU A 316 7.76 -7.40 16.63
CA GLU A 316 8.78 -6.73 15.83
C GLU A 316 8.63 -5.20 15.82
N ASN A 317 9.76 -4.51 15.70
CA ASN A 317 9.79 -3.07 15.43
C ASN A 317 9.68 -2.82 13.92
N THR A 318 8.49 -3.07 13.39
CA THR A 318 8.17 -3.08 11.95
C THR A 318 6.95 -2.20 11.66
N PRO A 319 6.84 -1.57 10.48
CA PRO A 319 5.61 -0.92 10.04
C PRO A 319 4.47 -1.92 9.75
N LEU A 320 4.74 -3.23 9.70
CA LEU A 320 3.70 -4.24 9.56
C LEU A 320 2.84 -4.30 10.82
N VAL A 321 1.52 -4.24 10.63
CA VAL A 321 0.54 -4.28 11.74
C VAL A 321 0.41 -5.69 12.32
N PHE A 322 0.25 -6.70 11.46
CA PHE A 322 0.19 -8.10 11.88
C PHE A 322 1.57 -8.74 11.91
N GLY A 323 1.82 -9.56 12.93
CA GLY A 323 2.90 -10.55 12.94
C GLY A 323 2.42 -11.91 12.41
N GLU A 324 3.31 -12.89 12.47
CA GLU A 324 3.12 -14.20 11.81
C GLU A 324 1.99 -15.02 12.43
N THR A 325 1.87 -15.05 13.76
CA THR A 325 0.89 -15.88 14.48
C THR A 325 -0.41 -15.14 14.77
N THR A 326 -1.54 -15.74 14.36
CA THR A 326 -2.90 -15.32 14.75
C THR A 326 -3.65 -16.50 15.34
N ASN A 327 -4.16 -16.35 16.56
CA ASN A 327 -5.01 -17.31 17.25
C ASN A 327 -6.45 -16.78 17.26
N VAL A 328 -7.43 -17.61 16.90
CA VAL A 328 -8.85 -17.25 17.05
C VAL A 328 -9.24 -17.54 18.50
N LEU A 329 -9.67 -16.52 19.23
CA LEU A 329 -10.08 -16.64 20.63
C LEU A 329 -11.54 -17.04 20.76
N TRP A 330 -12.39 -16.58 19.84
CA TRP A 330 -13.81 -16.91 19.82
C TRP A 330 -14.45 -16.65 18.44
N GLY A 331 -15.45 -17.48 18.12
CA GLY A 331 -16.28 -17.32 16.94
C GLY A 331 -15.63 -17.86 15.67
N ASP A 332 -16.01 -17.31 14.53
CA ASP A 332 -15.57 -17.79 13.22
C ASP A 332 -14.09 -17.45 12.97
N GLU A 333 -13.34 -18.39 12.37
CA GLU A 333 -11.96 -18.13 11.94
C GLU A 333 -11.86 -17.10 10.81
N ARG A 334 -12.95 -16.95 10.05
CA ARG A 334 -13.09 -16.06 8.89
C ARG A 334 -14.52 -15.56 8.82
N ILE A 335 -14.71 -14.26 8.55
CA ILE A 335 -16.05 -13.75 8.22
C ILE A 335 -16.32 -13.95 6.73
N ARG A 336 -17.59 -14.07 6.36
CA ARG A 336 -18.02 -14.01 4.96
C ARG A 336 -18.31 -12.57 4.56
N GLU A 337 -17.94 -12.23 3.34
CA GLU A 337 -18.25 -10.96 2.70
C GLU A 337 -18.67 -11.21 1.26
N LYS A 338 -19.50 -10.33 0.71
CA LYS A 338 -19.93 -10.36 -0.69
C LYS A 338 -19.49 -9.09 -1.41
N LEU A 339 -18.98 -9.24 -2.63
CA LEU A 339 -18.64 -8.13 -3.52
C LEU A 339 -19.27 -8.42 -4.89
N GLY A 340 -20.37 -7.74 -5.22
CA GLY A 340 -21.21 -8.10 -6.36
C GLY A 340 -21.66 -9.54 -6.21
N ASP A 341 -21.35 -10.43 -7.16
CA ASP A 341 -21.66 -11.87 -7.04
C ASP A 341 -20.50 -12.73 -6.50
N VAL A 342 -19.37 -12.13 -6.14
CA VAL A 342 -18.20 -12.85 -5.60
C VAL A 342 -18.35 -13.04 -4.08
N GLU A 343 -18.30 -14.28 -3.60
CA GLU A 343 -18.21 -14.61 -2.17
C GLU A 343 -16.75 -14.73 -1.71
N LEU A 344 -16.43 -14.07 -0.59
CA LEU A 344 -15.09 -13.97 -0.05
C LEU A 344 -15.02 -14.44 1.41
N SER A 345 -13.98 -15.20 1.74
CA SER A 345 -13.74 -15.72 3.09
C SER A 345 -12.55 -15.01 3.76
N LEU A 346 -12.86 -13.99 4.55
CA LEU A 346 -11.88 -13.04 5.06
C LEU A 346 -11.32 -13.47 6.42
N SER A 347 -10.09 -13.98 6.42
CA SER A 347 -9.30 -14.15 7.66
C SER A 347 -8.92 -12.79 8.27
N PRO A 348 -8.58 -12.74 9.57
CA PRO A 348 -8.13 -11.50 10.24
C PRO A 348 -7.03 -10.73 9.49
N ARG A 349 -6.05 -11.48 8.95
CA ARG A 349 -4.91 -10.94 8.20
C ARG A 349 -5.22 -10.67 6.72
N ALA A 350 -6.23 -11.33 6.13
CA ALA A 350 -6.53 -11.25 4.70
C ALA A 350 -6.62 -9.80 4.20
N PHE A 351 -6.08 -9.55 3.02
CA PHE A 351 -6.32 -8.31 2.28
C PHE A 351 -7.73 -8.33 1.68
N PHE A 352 -8.40 -7.19 1.76
CA PHE A 352 -9.65 -6.91 1.07
C PHE A 352 -9.73 -5.40 0.86
N GLN A 353 -10.37 -4.97 -0.22
CA GLN A 353 -10.46 -3.56 -0.54
C GLN A 353 -11.22 -2.79 0.54
N LEU A 354 -10.71 -1.60 0.87
CA LEU A 354 -11.21 -0.83 2.00
C LEU A 354 -12.52 -0.09 1.68
N ASN A 355 -12.84 0.11 0.40
CA ASN A 355 -14.05 0.78 -0.07
C ASN A 355 -14.80 -0.14 -1.06
N PRO A 356 -15.67 -1.06 -0.57
CA PRO A 356 -16.37 -2.00 -1.44
C PRO A 356 -17.21 -1.33 -2.53
N GLN A 357 -17.87 -0.19 -2.23
CA GLN A 357 -18.70 0.53 -3.20
C GLN A 357 -17.90 1.01 -4.42
N GLN A 358 -16.71 1.57 -4.21
CA GLN A 358 -15.82 1.97 -5.31
C GLN A 358 -15.07 0.79 -5.94
N THR A 359 -14.87 -0.30 -5.19
CA THR A 359 -14.32 -1.55 -5.74
C THR A 359 -15.22 -2.11 -6.84
N LEU A 360 -16.54 -2.09 -6.65
CA LEU A 360 -17.51 -2.45 -7.70
C LEU A 360 -17.31 -1.60 -8.96
N ARG A 361 -17.20 -0.27 -8.81
CA ARG A 361 -17.00 0.66 -9.94
C ARG A 361 -15.69 0.41 -10.69
N LEU A 362 -14.61 0.15 -9.97
CA LEU A 362 -13.32 -0.23 -10.58
C LEU A 362 -13.42 -1.57 -11.31
N TYR A 363 -14.07 -2.57 -10.71
CA TYR A 363 -14.16 -3.92 -11.26
C TYR A 363 -15.12 -3.99 -12.45
N ASP A 364 -16.16 -3.13 -12.49
CA ASP A 364 -16.97 -2.88 -13.68
C ASP A 364 -16.12 -2.30 -14.83
N ALA A 365 -15.25 -1.33 -14.56
CA ALA A 365 -14.33 -0.81 -15.57
C ALA A 365 -13.31 -1.88 -16.03
N VAL A 366 -12.81 -2.74 -15.13
CA VAL A 366 -11.95 -3.89 -15.49
C VAL A 366 -12.71 -4.88 -16.38
N LYS A 367 -13.97 -5.17 -16.08
CA LYS A 367 -14.85 -6.05 -16.86
C LYS A 367 -15.18 -5.47 -18.25
N GLU A 368 -15.44 -4.16 -18.33
CA GLU A 368 -15.59 -3.42 -19.59
C GLU A 368 -14.30 -3.53 -20.43
N ALA A 369 -13.14 -3.27 -19.82
CA ALA A 369 -11.84 -3.35 -20.48
C ALA A 369 -11.51 -4.77 -20.98
N ALA A 370 -11.83 -5.80 -20.20
CA ALA A 370 -11.59 -7.19 -20.57
C ALA A 370 -12.48 -7.65 -21.75
N ALA A 371 -13.73 -7.15 -21.83
CA ALA A 371 -14.69 -7.41 -22.90
C ALA A 371 -14.77 -8.91 -23.30
N LEU A 372 -15.02 -9.74 -22.29
CA LEU A 372 -15.00 -11.20 -22.38
C LEU A 372 -16.29 -11.75 -23.02
N THR A 373 -16.18 -12.84 -23.78
CA THR A 373 -17.26 -13.52 -24.52
C THR A 373 -17.49 -14.98 -24.08
N GLY A 374 -16.90 -15.40 -22.94
CA GLY A 374 -16.99 -16.75 -22.42
C GLY A 374 -16.00 -17.75 -23.03
N ARG A 375 -15.00 -17.28 -23.80
CA ARG A 375 -14.04 -18.13 -24.54
C ARG A 375 -12.58 -17.80 -24.27
N GLU A 376 -12.31 -16.63 -23.72
CA GLU A 376 -11.00 -16.04 -23.54
C GLU A 376 -10.23 -16.75 -22.42
N LEU A 377 -8.93 -16.94 -22.62
CA LEU A 377 -7.99 -17.22 -21.54
C LEU A 377 -7.55 -15.88 -20.91
N VAL A 378 -7.88 -15.70 -19.64
CA VAL A 378 -7.48 -14.54 -18.83
C VAL A 378 -6.32 -14.92 -17.91
N VAL A 379 -5.27 -14.10 -17.85
CA VAL A 379 -4.26 -14.16 -16.77
C VAL A 379 -4.41 -12.94 -15.89
N ASP A 380 -4.60 -13.14 -14.59
CA ASP A 380 -4.62 -12.10 -13.55
C ASP A 380 -3.28 -12.13 -12.81
N ALA A 381 -2.40 -11.20 -13.10
CA ALA A 381 -1.07 -11.12 -12.50
C ALA A 381 -1.07 -10.12 -11.34
N TYR A 382 -0.53 -10.56 -10.19
CA TYR A 382 -0.72 -9.94 -8.86
C TYR A 382 -2.15 -10.08 -8.33
N CYS A 383 -2.76 -11.26 -8.52
CA CYS A 383 -4.18 -11.50 -8.25
C CYS A 383 -4.56 -11.41 -6.75
N GLY A 384 -3.60 -11.40 -5.82
CA GLY A 384 -3.85 -11.40 -4.38
C GLY A 384 -4.77 -12.55 -3.96
N THR A 385 -5.85 -12.22 -3.24
CA THR A 385 -6.91 -13.16 -2.81
C THR A 385 -7.92 -13.51 -3.93
N GLY A 386 -7.55 -13.28 -5.19
CA GLY A 386 -8.29 -13.66 -6.39
C GLY A 386 -9.43 -12.73 -6.79
N THR A 387 -9.63 -11.59 -6.11
CA THR A 387 -10.87 -10.80 -6.24
C THR A 387 -11.18 -10.32 -7.67
N ILE A 388 -10.17 -9.96 -8.47
CA ILE A 388 -10.37 -9.58 -9.89
C ILE A 388 -10.57 -10.82 -10.77
N ALA A 389 -9.71 -11.83 -10.65
CA ALA A 389 -9.90 -13.12 -11.33
C ALA A 389 -11.31 -13.71 -11.15
N LEU A 390 -11.84 -13.68 -9.92
CA LEU A 390 -13.18 -14.19 -9.58
C LEU A 390 -14.30 -13.31 -10.13
N TRP A 391 -14.12 -11.99 -10.18
CA TRP A 391 -15.06 -11.07 -10.82
C TRP A 391 -15.20 -11.34 -12.32
N LEU A 392 -14.11 -11.75 -12.98
CA LEU A 392 -14.06 -12.06 -14.41
C LEU A 392 -14.43 -13.51 -14.74
N ALA A 393 -14.25 -14.46 -13.81
CA ALA A 393 -14.43 -15.89 -14.04
C ALA A 393 -15.79 -16.32 -14.64
N PRO A 394 -16.95 -15.73 -14.27
CA PRO A 394 -18.23 -16.05 -14.89
C PRO A 394 -18.31 -15.73 -16.39
N PHE A 395 -17.44 -14.83 -16.88
CA PHE A 395 -17.44 -14.32 -18.25
C PHE A 395 -16.26 -14.83 -19.10
N ALA A 396 -15.32 -15.57 -18.50
CA ALA A 396 -14.12 -16.11 -19.16
C ALA A 396 -14.30 -17.56 -19.63
N GLY A 397 -13.45 -18.01 -20.56
CA GLY A 397 -13.27 -19.43 -20.83
C GLY A 397 -12.45 -20.12 -19.74
N GLU A 398 -11.35 -19.48 -19.34
CA GLU A 398 -10.46 -19.89 -18.26
C GLU A 398 -9.82 -18.63 -17.61
N VAL A 399 -9.58 -18.66 -16.29
CA VAL A 399 -8.82 -17.63 -15.57
C VAL A 399 -7.65 -18.25 -14.80
N ARG A 400 -6.46 -17.66 -14.91
CA ARG A 400 -5.27 -18.03 -14.15
C ARG A 400 -4.74 -16.85 -13.35
N GLY A 401 -4.85 -16.92 -12.03
CA GLY A 401 -4.24 -15.95 -11.11
C GLY A 401 -2.79 -16.32 -10.77
N ILE A 402 -1.90 -15.32 -10.74
CA ILE A 402 -0.52 -15.44 -10.24
C ILE A 402 -0.34 -14.50 -9.05
N GLU A 403 0.11 -15.04 -7.91
CA GLU A 403 0.39 -14.30 -6.69
C GLU A 403 1.62 -14.89 -5.98
N VAL A 404 2.46 -14.05 -5.38
CA VAL A 404 3.73 -14.48 -4.73
C VAL A 404 3.50 -14.95 -3.29
N ILE A 405 2.46 -14.45 -2.61
CA ILE A 405 2.10 -14.82 -1.24
C ILE A 405 1.25 -16.10 -1.25
N ALA A 406 1.82 -17.22 -0.80
CA ALA A 406 1.12 -18.51 -0.73
C ALA A 406 -0.21 -18.45 0.03
N ASP A 407 -0.26 -17.77 1.19
CA ASP A 407 -1.48 -17.59 1.98
C ASP A 407 -2.61 -16.90 1.18
N ALA A 408 -2.26 -15.96 0.29
CA ALA A 408 -3.23 -15.26 -0.55
C ALA A 408 -3.72 -16.15 -1.71
N VAL A 409 -2.88 -17.05 -2.22
CA VAL A 409 -3.27 -18.10 -3.19
C VAL A 409 -4.24 -19.11 -2.56
N GLU A 410 -4.01 -19.52 -1.31
CA GLU A 410 -4.96 -20.39 -0.58
C GLU A 410 -6.29 -19.69 -0.29
N ASP A 411 -6.25 -18.40 0.06
CA ASP A 411 -7.45 -17.56 0.16
C ASP A 411 -8.18 -17.47 -1.19
N ALA A 412 -7.46 -17.29 -2.30
CA ALA A 412 -8.03 -17.22 -3.64
C ALA A 412 -8.70 -18.53 -4.09
N ARG A 413 -8.08 -19.69 -3.81
CA ARG A 413 -8.65 -21.03 -4.07
C ARG A 413 -9.96 -21.22 -3.30
N ARG A 414 -9.98 -20.88 -2.01
CA ARG A 414 -11.18 -20.94 -1.17
C ARG A 414 -12.28 -20.00 -1.67
N ASN A 415 -11.92 -18.79 -2.11
CA ASN A 415 -12.86 -17.83 -2.68
C ASN A 415 -13.44 -18.32 -4.03
N ALA A 416 -12.66 -19.05 -4.85
CA ALA A 416 -13.19 -19.73 -6.04
C ALA A 416 -14.19 -20.83 -5.69
N GLU A 417 -13.88 -21.69 -4.72
CA GLU A 417 -14.80 -22.73 -4.26
C GLU A 417 -16.13 -22.13 -3.77
N LEU A 418 -16.06 -21.07 -2.95
CA LEU A 418 -17.25 -20.38 -2.43
C LEU A 418 -18.05 -19.65 -3.52
N SER A 419 -17.37 -19.01 -4.48
CA SER A 419 -18.02 -18.32 -5.61
C SER A 419 -18.44 -19.27 -6.75
N GLY A 420 -18.26 -20.59 -6.60
CA GLY A 420 -18.54 -21.56 -7.67
C GLY A 420 -17.68 -21.40 -8.93
N ALA A 421 -16.55 -20.68 -8.83
CA ALA A 421 -15.73 -20.24 -9.95
C ALA A 421 -14.77 -21.34 -10.45
N SER A 422 -15.32 -22.47 -10.89
CA SER A 422 -14.58 -23.65 -11.36
C SER A 422 -13.64 -23.42 -12.56
N ARG A 423 -13.76 -22.26 -13.23
CA ARG A 423 -12.89 -21.82 -14.33
C ARG A 423 -11.66 -21.03 -13.87
N ALA A 424 -11.55 -20.72 -12.57
CA ALA A 424 -10.43 -19.99 -12.00
C ALA A 424 -9.43 -20.94 -11.34
N SER A 425 -8.14 -20.77 -11.65
CA SER A 425 -7.03 -21.46 -10.99
C SER A 425 -5.99 -20.46 -10.50
N PHE A 426 -5.33 -20.75 -9.37
CA PHE A 426 -4.38 -19.84 -8.73
C PHE A 426 -3.02 -20.50 -8.50
N HIS A 427 -1.96 -19.77 -8.82
CA HIS A 427 -0.60 -20.28 -8.92
C HIS A 427 0.36 -19.42 -8.08
N THR A 428 1.07 -20.05 -7.15
CA THR A 428 2.04 -19.36 -6.30
C THR A 428 3.34 -19.11 -7.05
N GLY A 429 3.71 -17.86 -7.25
CA GLY A 429 4.97 -17.48 -7.89
C GLY A 429 5.02 -16.01 -8.31
N ARG A 430 6.14 -15.60 -8.89
CA ARG A 430 6.31 -14.24 -9.43
C ARG A 430 5.73 -14.16 -10.83
N ALA A 431 4.95 -13.11 -11.12
CA ALA A 431 4.34 -12.91 -12.44
C ALA A 431 5.42 -12.79 -13.54
N GLU A 432 6.51 -12.08 -13.24
CA GLU A 432 7.72 -11.92 -14.06
C GLU A 432 8.56 -13.20 -14.24
N GLN A 433 8.13 -14.34 -13.68
CA GLN A 433 8.69 -15.67 -13.91
C GLN A 433 7.67 -16.58 -14.59
N LEU A 434 6.50 -16.76 -13.98
CA LEU A 434 5.48 -17.71 -14.45
C LEU A 434 4.87 -17.31 -15.80
N LEU A 435 4.54 -16.04 -16.03
CA LEU A 435 4.01 -15.61 -17.34
C LEU A 435 5.01 -15.85 -18.48
N PRO A 436 6.28 -15.41 -18.42
CA PRO A 436 7.26 -15.72 -19.47
C PRO A 436 7.59 -17.22 -19.59
N GLU A 437 7.40 -18.04 -18.55
CA GLU A 437 7.46 -19.52 -18.66
C GLU A 437 6.28 -20.08 -19.45
N TRP A 438 5.04 -19.70 -19.09
CA TRP A 438 3.84 -20.14 -19.78
C TRP A 438 3.82 -19.70 -21.24
N VAL A 439 4.28 -18.49 -21.55
CA VAL A 439 4.40 -17.97 -22.92
C VAL A 439 5.44 -18.76 -23.73
N ARG A 440 6.59 -19.12 -23.14
CA ARG A 440 7.57 -20.02 -23.80
C ARG A 440 7.02 -21.43 -24.01
N ALA A 441 6.21 -21.93 -23.07
CA ALA A 441 5.50 -23.20 -23.19
C ALA A 441 4.30 -23.19 -24.16
N GLY A 442 4.05 -22.07 -24.87
CA GLY A 442 3.01 -21.97 -25.89
C GLY A 442 1.68 -21.34 -25.45
N THR A 443 1.53 -21.00 -24.17
CA THR A 443 0.32 -20.29 -23.67
C THR A 443 0.22 -18.90 -24.31
N ARG A 444 -0.98 -18.53 -24.77
CA ARG A 444 -1.27 -17.20 -25.33
C ARG A 444 -2.55 -16.66 -24.70
N PRO A 445 -2.47 -15.88 -23.60
CA PRO A 445 -3.64 -15.26 -22.99
C PRO A 445 -4.29 -14.28 -23.98
N ASP A 446 -5.62 -14.33 -24.10
CA ASP A 446 -6.39 -13.34 -24.84
C ASP A 446 -6.40 -12.00 -24.11
N VAL A 447 -6.52 -12.07 -22.79
CA VAL A 447 -6.56 -10.93 -21.88
C VAL A 447 -5.53 -11.14 -20.77
N ILE A 448 -4.78 -10.09 -20.45
CA ILE A 448 -3.96 -10.02 -19.24
C ILE A 448 -4.49 -8.89 -18.38
N VAL A 449 -4.61 -9.14 -17.08
CA VAL A 449 -4.90 -8.12 -16.07
C VAL A 449 -3.67 -7.99 -15.17
N VAL A 450 -3.32 -6.77 -14.78
CA VAL A 450 -2.29 -6.47 -13.78
C VAL A 450 -2.83 -5.48 -12.74
N ASP A 451 -2.67 -5.78 -11.46
CA ASP A 451 -2.83 -4.83 -10.34
C ASP A 451 -1.55 -4.80 -9.48
N PRO A 452 -0.45 -4.20 -9.99
CA PRO A 452 0.85 -4.27 -9.34
C PRO A 452 0.93 -3.36 -8.11
N PRO A 453 1.92 -3.60 -7.22
CA PRO A 453 2.22 -2.68 -6.11
C PRO A 453 2.54 -1.26 -6.60
N ARG A 454 2.54 -0.29 -5.66
CA ARG A 454 2.77 1.16 -5.92
C ARG A 454 4.04 1.52 -6.73
N THR A 455 4.96 0.57 -6.91
CA THR A 455 6.18 0.69 -7.73
C THR A 455 5.95 0.51 -9.22
N GLY A 456 4.82 -0.06 -9.65
CA GLY A 456 4.60 -0.52 -11.03
C GLY A 456 5.00 -1.97 -11.26
N CYS A 457 4.91 -2.43 -12.50
CA CYS A 457 5.32 -3.77 -12.93
C CYS A 457 6.87 -3.89 -13.00
N ASP A 458 7.39 -5.11 -12.78
CA ASP A 458 8.78 -5.40 -13.16
C ASP A 458 8.94 -5.32 -14.69
N ARG A 459 10.08 -4.79 -15.16
CA ARG A 459 10.35 -4.66 -16.60
C ARG A 459 10.24 -6.00 -17.35
N LYS A 460 10.66 -7.10 -16.73
CA LYS A 460 10.54 -8.45 -17.30
C LYS A 460 9.09 -8.89 -17.48
N LEU A 461 8.17 -8.43 -16.62
CA LEU A 461 6.74 -8.68 -16.81
C LEU A 461 6.21 -7.90 -18.01
N LEU A 462 6.57 -6.63 -18.15
CA LEU A 462 6.16 -5.80 -19.31
C LEU A 462 6.68 -6.39 -20.62
N ASP A 463 7.94 -6.82 -20.66
CA ASP A 463 8.52 -7.49 -21.83
C ASP A 463 7.82 -8.85 -22.13
N ALA A 464 7.43 -9.60 -21.09
CA ALA A 464 6.67 -10.86 -21.24
C ALA A 464 5.23 -10.64 -21.73
N ILE A 465 4.55 -9.58 -21.27
CA ILE A 465 3.22 -9.16 -21.76
C ILE A 465 3.32 -8.77 -23.23
N ALA A 466 4.35 -8.01 -23.61
CA ALA A 466 4.59 -7.65 -25.01
C ALA A 466 4.87 -8.88 -25.89
N ALA A 467 5.63 -9.86 -25.40
CA ALA A 467 5.88 -11.12 -26.10
C ALA A 467 4.63 -12.02 -26.19
N ALA A 468 3.75 -12.00 -25.18
CA ALA A 468 2.49 -12.73 -25.18
C ALA A 468 1.50 -12.23 -26.23
N LYS A 469 1.58 -10.93 -26.58
CA LYS A 469 0.70 -10.23 -27.53
C LYS A 469 -0.81 -10.45 -27.25
N PRO A 470 -1.29 -10.20 -26.01
CA PRO A 470 -2.71 -10.33 -25.71
C PRO A 470 -3.53 -9.35 -26.56
N LYS A 471 -4.80 -9.69 -26.82
CA LYS A 471 -5.73 -8.80 -27.52
C LYS A 471 -6.02 -7.55 -26.67
N ARG A 472 -6.07 -7.73 -25.34
CA ARG A 472 -6.33 -6.68 -24.36
C ARG A 472 -5.44 -6.87 -23.14
N LEU A 473 -4.88 -5.77 -22.65
CA LEU A 473 -4.22 -5.65 -21.36
C LEU A 473 -5.03 -4.67 -20.53
N VAL A 474 -5.48 -5.11 -19.36
CA VAL A 474 -6.18 -4.27 -18.39
C VAL A 474 -5.20 -3.96 -17.26
N TYR A 475 -4.86 -2.69 -17.10
CA TYR A 475 -3.91 -2.24 -16.08
C TYR A 475 -4.66 -1.47 -14.99
N VAL A 476 -4.73 -2.04 -13.78
CA VAL A 476 -5.22 -1.37 -12.58
C VAL A 476 -4.03 -0.76 -11.83
N SER A 477 -4.17 0.45 -11.30
CA SER A 477 -3.11 1.06 -10.48
C SER A 477 -3.60 2.12 -9.51
N CYS A 478 -3.06 2.09 -8.30
CA CYS A 478 -3.18 3.15 -7.29
C CYS A 478 -2.10 4.26 -7.38
N ASN A 479 -1.32 4.30 -8.47
CA ASN A 479 -0.28 5.31 -8.69
C ASN A 479 -0.19 5.73 -10.18
N PRO A 480 -0.76 6.89 -10.57
CA PRO A 480 -0.75 7.36 -11.95
C PRO A 480 0.66 7.53 -12.54
N SER A 481 1.66 7.88 -11.72
CA SER A 481 3.03 8.11 -12.19
C SER A 481 3.79 6.84 -12.54
N THR A 482 3.46 5.69 -11.95
CA THR A 482 4.04 4.39 -12.36
C THR A 482 3.24 3.78 -13.49
N LEU A 483 1.91 3.82 -13.42
CA LEU A 483 1.02 3.46 -14.53
C LEU A 483 1.46 4.13 -15.85
N ALA A 484 1.66 5.44 -15.86
CA ALA A 484 2.05 6.17 -17.08
C ALA A 484 3.46 5.82 -17.59
N LYS A 485 4.40 5.41 -16.72
CA LYS A 485 5.73 4.93 -17.13
C LYS A 485 5.66 3.55 -17.76
N ASP A 486 4.90 2.65 -17.15
CA ASP A 486 4.79 1.26 -17.60
C ASP A 486 3.97 1.21 -18.91
N CYS A 487 2.95 2.06 -19.02
CA CYS A 487 2.29 2.36 -20.29
C CYS A 487 3.26 2.89 -21.36
N ALA A 488 4.21 3.78 -21.03
CA ALA A 488 5.19 4.26 -22.02
C ALA A 488 6.06 3.11 -22.58
N VAL A 489 6.49 2.17 -21.73
CA VAL A 489 7.20 0.95 -22.17
C VAL A 489 6.34 0.10 -23.11
N LEU A 490 5.04 -0.03 -22.83
CA LEU A 490 4.10 -0.79 -23.66
C LEU A 490 3.79 -0.07 -25.00
N LEU A 491 3.73 1.26 -25.00
CA LEU A 491 3.60 2.07 -26.22
C LEU A 491 4.80 1.86 -27.15
N ASP A 492 6.02 1.85 -26.60
CA ASP A 492 7.25 1.55 -27.36
C ASP A 492 7.27 0.10 -27.89
N ALA A 493 6.58 -0.82 -27.21
CA ALA A 493 6.40 -2.22 -27.62
C ALA A 493 5.23 -2.45 -28.61
N GLY A 494 4.65 -1.39 -29.18
CA GLY A 494 3.62 -1.48 -30.22
C GLY A 494 2.17 -1.56 -29.71
N PHE A 495 1.92 -1.31 -28.42
CA PHE A 495 0.58 -1.15 -27.89
C PHE A 495 0.08 0.30 -28.04
N ARG A 496 -1.21 0.51 -27.81
CA ARG A 496 -1.85 1.81 -27.66
C ARG A 496 -2.79 1.78 -26.45
N ILE A 497 -2.87 2.90 -25.75
CA ILE A 497 -3.88 3.10 -24.70
C ILE A 497 -5.20 3.42 -25.43
N GLU A 498 -6.25 2.62 -25.21
CA GLU A 498 -7.59 2.91 -25.70
C GLU A 498 -8.24 3.98 -24.83
N TRP A 499 -8.19 3.79 -23.50
CA TRP A 499 -8.63 4.77 -22.53
C TRP A 499 -8.04 4.48 -21.14
N ALA A 500 -8.09 5.48 -20.27
CA ALA A 500 -7.83 5.37 -18.84
C ALA A 500 -9.04 5.91 -18.06
N GLN A 501 -9.51 5.16 -17.06
CA GLN A 501 -10.65 5.45 -16.21
C GLN A 501 -10.18 5.65 -14.77
N PRO A 502 -10.05 6.91 -14.30
CA PRO A 502 -9.80 7.20 -12.90
C PRO A 502 -11.02 6.83 -12.04
N VAL A 503 -10.79 6.36 -10.82
CA VAL A 503 -11.79 6.02 -9.82
C VAL A 503 -11.33 6.60 -8.48
N ASP A 504 -12.22 7.32 -7.79
CA ASP A 504 -11.97 7.82 -6.45
C ASP A 504 -12.19 6.74 -5.38
N MET A 505 -11.29 5.75 -5.34
CA MET A 505 -11.35 4.66 -4.35
C MET A 505 -11.27 5.17 -2.90
N PHE A 506 -10.60 6.31 -2.69
CA PHE A 506 -10.34 6.87 -1.36
C PHE A 506 -10.65 8.38 -1.32
N PRO A 507 -11.95 8.75 -1.22
CA PRO A 507 -12.37 10.13 -0.99
C PRO A 507 -11.63 10.77 0.19
N GLN A 508 -11.51 12.11 0.21
CA GLN A 508 -10.81 12.87 1.26
C GLN A 508 -9.29 12.66 1.35
N THR A 509 -8.73 11.66 0.66
CA THR A 509 -7.28 11.42 0.52
C THR A 509 -6.78 11.91 -0.84
N SER A 510 -5.46 12.03 -1.01
CA SER A 510 -4.85 12.34 -2.32
C SER A 510 -4.75 11.15 -3.28
N HIS A 511 -5.14 9.94 -2.84
CA HIS A 511 -5.05 8.75 -3.68
C HIS A 511 -6.15 8.69 -4.73
N VAL A 512 -5.79 8.19 -5.90
CA VAL A 512 -6.67 7.91 -7.03
C VAL A 512 -6.27 6.55 -7.60
N GLU A 513 -7.26 5.72 -7.90
CA GLU A 513 -7.03 4.47 -8.63
C GLU A 513 -7.40 4.69 -10.09
N CYS A 514 -6.84 3.88 -10.99
CA CYS A 514 -7.10 4.00 -12.41
C CYS A 514 -7.07 2.62 -13.07
N CYS A 515 -8.10 2.32 -13.85
CA CYS A 515 -8.12 1.20 -14.79
C CYS A 515 -7.79 1.72 -16.18
N ALA A 516 -6.81 1.14 -16.88
CA ALA A 516 -6.47 1.50 -18.25
C ALA A 516 -6.64 0.29 -19.18
N LEU A 517 -7.38 0.49 -20.27
CA LEU A 517 -7.43 -0.47 -21.37
C LEU A 517 -6.30 -0.17 -22.35
N ILE A 518 -5.42 -1.15 -22.51
CA ILE A 518 -4.29 -1.12 -23.42
C ILE A 518 -4.49 -2.25 -24.44
N VAL A 519 -4.38 -1.94 -25.72
CA VAL A 519 -4.61 -2.91 -26.81
C VAL A 519 -3.43 -2.86 -27.78
N ARG A 520 -3.20 -3.95 -28.52
CA ARG A 520 -2.19 -3.94 -29.58
C ARG A 520 -2.59 -2.89 -30.64
N SER A 521 -1.63 -2.11 -31.11
CA SER A 521 -1.85 -1.27 -32.29
C SER A 521 -2.17 -2.17 -33.49
N LYS A 522 -3.12 -1.76 -34.34
CA LYS A 522 -3.26 -2.43 -35.64
C LYS A 522 -2.00 -2.12 -36.45
N GLU A 523 -1.42 -3.16 -37.04
CA GLU A 523 -0.42 -3.03 -38.11
C GLU A 523 -1.04 -2.42 -39.37
#